data_AF-A0A920G3Y0-F1
#
_entry.id   AF-A0A920G3Y0-F1
#
_cell.length_a   1.000
_cell.length_b   1.000
_cell.length_c   1.000
_cell.angle_alpha   90.00
_cell.angle_beta   90.00
_cell.angle_gamma   90.00
#
_symmetry.space_group_name_H-M   'P 1'
#
loop_
_entity.id
_entity.type
_entity.pdbx_description
1 polymer ?
#
loop_
_entity_poly.entity_id
_entity_poly.type
_entity_poly.pdbx_seq_one_letter_code
_entity_poly.pdbx_strand_id
1 'polypeptide(L)'
;MGTVPGAPEMTRADIEAVVAVAKRHGKKVTAHVHSDQSGQDAIRAGVDSLEHASLLKESTIDLAAARGVAFSMDVYNGTYTDTIGRVQGYPDVFLQRNIDTTEAQRVVFEKAYEKGVTLLYGTDAAVLPHNMGGWQFATMVERGMRPMDAIRSATSVAAEHMELSADVGALAPGKVADLIAVSRRSSRGCRDFARRYGGHAG
;
A
#
# COMPACT_ATOMS: atom_id res chain seq x y z
N MET A 1 -11.58 -1.35 -13.74
CA MET A 1 -12.83 -1.89 -13.15
C MET A 1 -12.51 -3.29 -12.66
N GLY A 2 -12.21 -3.45 -11.36
CA GLY A 2 -12.16 -4.78 -10.74
C GLY A 2 -13.56 -5.36 -10.58
N THR A 3 -13.66 -6.68 -10.54
CA THR A 3 -14.93 -7.39 -10.39
C THR A 3 -15.41 -7.35 -8.93
N VAL A 4 -16.10 -8.38 -8.44
CA VAL A 4 -16.59 -8.45 -7.05
C VAL A 4 -15.38 -8.63 -6.12
N PRO A 5 -15.13 -7.72 -5.16
CA PRO A 5 -14.05 -7.91 -4.19
C PRO A 5 -14.20 -9.25 -3.48
N GLY A 6 -13.18 -10.09 -3.56
CA GLY A 6 -13.21 -11.44 -2.97
C GLY A 6 -13.20 -12.60 -3.98
N ALA A 7 -13.50 -12.36 -5.26
CA ALA A 7 -13.47 -13.40 -6.29
C ALA A 7 -12.10 -13.47 -7.00
N PRO A 8 -11.50 -14.65 -7.19
CA PRO A 8 -10.30 -14.81 -8.02
C PRO A 8 -10.59 -14.47 -9.50
N GLU A 9 -9.76 -13.61 -10.09
CA GLU A 9 -9.86 -13.21 -11.51
C GLU A 9 -8.85 -13.93 -12.41
N MET A 10 -7.77 -14.47 -11.84
CA MET A 10 -6.73 -15.24 -12.53
C MET A 10 -6.51 -16.57 -11.81
N THR A 11 -6.20 -17.62 -12.56
CA THR A 11 -5.76 -18.88 -11.95
C THR A 11 -4.31 -18.77 -11.47
N ARG A 12 -3.89 -19.63 -10.53
CA ARG A 12 -2.49 -19.66 -10.09
C ARG A 12 -1.53 -19.90 -11.27
N ALA A 13 -1.91 -20.74 -12.23
CA ALA A 13 -1.09 -21.02 -13.41
C ALA A 13 -0.89 -19.77 -14.30
N ASP A 14 -1.91 -18.93 -14.43
CA ASP A 14 -1.80 -17.67 -15.17
C ASP A 14 -0.82 -16.72 -14.46
N ILE A 15 -0.90 -16.63 -13.12
CA ILE A 15 0.01 -15.80 -12.32
C ILE A 15 1.45 -16.32 -12.42
N GLU A 16 1.64 -17.64 -12.29
CA GLU A 16 2.96 -18.29 -12.46
C GLU A 16 3.57 -18.00 -13.84
N ALA A 17 2.76 -17.99 -14.89
CA ALA A 17 3.22 -17.65 -16.24
C ALA A 17 3.71 -16.19 -16.34
N VAL A 18 2.97 -15.24 -15.74
CA VAL A 18 3.39 -13.82 -15.66
C VAL A 18 4.69 -13.68 -14.89
N VAL A 19 4.79 -14.29 -13.70
CA VAL A 19 6.00 -14.27 -12.87
C VAL A 19 7.19 -14.87 -13.62
N ALA A 20 7.00 -15.99 -14.31
CA ALA A 20 8.06 -16.63 -15.10
C ALA A 20 8.57 -15.72 -16.23
N VAL A 21 7.70 -14.97 -16.90
CA VAL A 21 8.10 -14.00 -17.93
C VAL A 21 8.85 -12.84 -17.30
N ALA A 22 8.30 -12.21 -16.25
CA ALA A 22 8.90 -11.05 -15.60
C ALA A 22 10.30 -11.37 -15.06
N LYS A 23 10.47 -12.54 -14.42
CA LYS A 23 11.75 -13.00 -13.89
C LYS A 23 12.83 -13.15 -14.96
N ARG A 24 12.48 -13.64 -16.16
CA ARG A 24 13.43 -13.73 -17.29
C ARG A 24 13.95 -12.37 -17.75
N HIS A 25 13.20 -11.31 -17.48
CA HIS A 25 13.57 -9.94 -17.83
C HIS A 25 14.06 -9.11 -16.63
N GLY A 26 14.32 -9.75 -15.48
CA GLY A 26 14.74 -9.06 -14.26
C GLY A 26 13.72 -8.02 -13.80
N LYS A 27 12.42 -8.34 -13.94
CA LYS A 27 11.32 -7.48 -13.50
C LYS A 27 10.61 -8.11 -12.30
N LYS A 28 10.26 -7.26 -11.34
CA LYS A 28 9.39 -7.60 -10.24
C LYS A 28 7.93 -7.65 -10.68
N VAL A 29 7.12 -8.44 -9.98
CA VAL A 29 5.68 -8.56 -10.20
C VAL A 29 4.94 -8.13 -8.95
N THR A 30 3.96 -7.27 -9.15
CA THR A 30 3.05 -6.78 -8.13
C THR A 30 1.64 -7.20 -8.51
N ALA A 31 0.88 -7.77 -7.56
CA ALA A 31 -0.48 -8.23 -7.80
C ALA A 31 -1.52 -7.36 -7.07
N HIS A 32 -2.53 -6.90 -7.80
CA HIS A 32 -3.73 -6.30 -7.22
C HIS A 32 -4.57 -7.38 -6.53
N VAL A 33 -4.70 -7.33 -5.20
CA VAL A 33 -5.34 -8.41 -4.43
C VAL A 33 -6.22 -7.85 -3.32
N HIS A 34 -7.51 -8.22 -3.36
CA HIS A 34 -8.40 -8.06 -2.21
C HIS A 34 -8.65 -9.39 -1.48
N SER A 35 -8.83 -10.51 -2.19
CA SER A 35 -9.26 -11.77 -1.60
C SER A 35 -8.13 -12.58 -0.94
N ASP A 36 -8.46 -13.36 0.09
CA ASP A 36 -7.51 -14.28 0.73
C ASP A 36 -6.97 -15.35 -0.24
N GLN A 37 -7.85 -15.95 -1.05
CA GLN A 37 -7.46 -16.98 -2.01
C GLN A 37 -6.52 -16.43 -3.07
N SER A 38 -6.80 -15.24 -3.62
CA SER A 38 -5.92 -14.59 -4.59
C SER A 38 -4.58 -14.20 -3.98
N GLY A 39 -4.55 -13.75 -2.72
CA GLY A 39 -3.30 -13.48 -2.01
C GLY A 39 -2.45 -14.73 -1.84
N GLN A 40 -3.08 -15.82 -1.41
CA GLN A 40 -2.43 -17.13 -1.30
C GLN A 40 -1.86 -17.63 -2.64
N ASP A 41 -2.63 -17.51 -3.72
CA ASP A 41 -2.19 -17.96 -5.04
C ASP A 41 -1.08 -17.06 -5.58
N ALA A 42 -1.18 -15.75 -5.44
CA ALA A 42 -0.15 -14.80 -5.87
C ALA A 42 1.18 -15.01 -5.12
N ILE A 43 1.13 -15.15 -3.79
CA ILE A 43 2.33 -15.41 -2.98
C ILE A 43 2.99 -16.73 -3.39
N ARG A 44 2.19 -17.79 -3.63
CA ARG A 44 2.73 -19.10 -4.06
C ARG A 44 3.26 -19.08 -5.48
N ALA A 45 2.69 -18.26 -6.36
CA ALA A 45 3.17 -18.05 -7.71
C ALA A 45 4.49 -17.25 -7.76
N GLY A 46 4.84 -16.56 -6.66
CA GLY A 46 6.12 -15.88 -6.50
C GLY A 46 6.12 -14.41 -6.92
N VAL A 47 5.01 -13.70 -6.71
CA VAL A 47 4.99 -12.23 -6.82
C VAL A 47 5.86 -11.58 -5.74
N ASP A 48 6.39 -10.39 -6.02
CA ASP A 48 7.25 -9.63 -5.11
C ASP A 48 6.45 -8.79 -4.11
N SER A 49 5.26 -8.34 -4.52
CA SER A 49 4.37 -7.56 -3.66
C SER A 49 2.89 -7.71 -3.99
N LEU A 50 2.06 -7.41 -2.99
CA LEU A 50 0.61 -7.30 -3.12
C LEU A 50 0.17 -5.85 -2.93
N GLU A 51 -0.66 -5.35 -3.85
CA GLU A 51 -1.43 -4.12 -3.64
C GLU A 51 -2.73 -4.43 -2.88
N HIS A 52 -3.15 -3.46 -2.08
CA HIS A 52 -4.34 -3.47 -1.22
C HIS A 52 -4.30 -4.51 -0.10
N ALA A 53 -4.22 -5.80 -0.41
CA ALA A 53 -4.24 -6.92 0.54
C ALA A 53 -5.42 -6.88 1.54
N SER A 54 -6.60 -6.47 1.09
CA SER A 54 -7.67 -6.00 2.01
C SER A 54 -8.31 -7.06 2.89
N LEU A 55 -8.50 -8.29 2.39
CA LEU A 55 -9.28 -9.33 3.07
C LEU A 55 -8.45 -10.58 3.37
N LEU A 56 -7.14 -10.43 3.54
CA LEU A 56 -6.25 -11.55 3.84
C LEU A 56 -6.53 -12.11 5.24
N LYS A 57 -6.54 -13.44 5.36
CA LYS A 57 -6.54 -14.14 6.64
C LYS A 57 -5.13 -14.15 7.21
N GLU A 58 -5.06 -14.37 8.52
CA GLU A 58 -3.80 -14.37 9.25
C GLU A 58 -2.77 -15.36 8.69
N SER A 59 -3.20 -16.56 8.31
CA SER A 59 -2.34 -17.56 7.67
C SER A 59 -1.69 -17.09 6.36
N THR A 60 -2.36 -16.19 5.62
CA THR A 60 -1.85 -15.64 4.36
C THR A 60 -0.86 -14.51 4.62
N ILE A 61 -1.09 -13.73 5.68
CA ILE A 61 -0.13 -12.75 6.17
C ILE A 61 1.15 -13.45 6.65
N ASP A 62 1.02 -14.53 7.41
CA ASP A 62 2.15 -15.37 7.84
C ASP A 62 2.92 -15.94 6.64
N LEU A 63 2.20 -16.39 5.61
CA LEU A 63 2.80 -16.87 4.38
C LEU A 63 3.57 -15.77 3.65
N ALA A 64 3.02 -14.55 3.56
CA ALA A 64 3.70 -13.41 2.95
C ALA A 64 4.99 -13.06 3.69
N ALA A 65 4.93 -12.98 5.03
CA ALA A 65 6.10 -12.74 5.88
C ALA A 65 7.18 -13.81 5.67
N ALA A 66 6.79 -15.09 5.69
CA ALA A 66 7.72 -16.21 5.51
C ALA A 66 8.35 -16.26 4.10
N ARG A 67 7.68 -15.69 3.10
CA ARG A 67 8.14 -15.66 1.70
C ARG A 67 8.81 -14.35 1.31
N GLY A 68 8.83 -13.35 2.20
CA GLY A 68 9.38 -12.02 1.90
C GLY A 68 8.56 -11.24 0.86
N VAL A 69 7.25 -11.50 0.75
CA VAL A 69 6.35 -10.73 -0.14
C VAL A 69 5.93 -9.46 0.57
N ALA A 70 6.19 -8.30 -0.05
CA ALA A 70 5.88 -7.00 0.53
C ALA A 70 4.41 -6.60 0.29
N PHE A 71 3.84 -5.76 1.15
CA PHE A 71 2.50 -5.19 0.93
C PHE A 71 2.59 -3.68 0.67
N SER A 72 1.87 -3.22 -0.34
CA SER A 72 1.58 -1.82 -0.63
C SER A 72 0.09 -1.59 -0.35
N MET A 73 -0.21 -0.99 0.81
CA MET A 73 -1.59 -0.88 1.31
C MET A 73 -2.02 0.59 1.40
N ASP A 74 -2.97 0.96 0.56
CA ASP A 74 -3.58 2.26 0.32
C ASP A 74 -4.61 2.68 1.39
N VAL A 75 -4.25 2.51 2.66
CA VAL A 75 -5.15 2.57 3.83
C VAL A 75 -5.92 3.89 4.05
N TYR A 76 -5.57 4.96 3.34
CA TYR A 76 -6.26 6.25 3.43
C TYR A 76 -7.40 6.42 2.41
N ASN A 77 -7.26 5.91 1.18
CA ASN A 77 -8.15 6.27 0.08
C ASN A 77 -9.61 5.90 0.34
N GLY A 78 -9.88 4.87 1.13
CA GLY A 78 -11.25 4.47 1.49
C GLY A 78 -12.00 5.53 2.30
N THR A 79 -11.29 6.33 3.12
CA THR A 79 -11.87 7.49 3.80
C THR A 79 -12.19 8.62 2.82
N TYR A 80 -11.32 8.85 1.84
CA TYR A 80 -11.56 9.82 0.78
C TYR A 80 -12.79 9.43 -0.05
N THR A 81 -12.85 8.18 -0.52
CA THR A 81 -13.94 7.63 -1.33
C THR A 81 -15.26 7.67 -0.58
N ASP A 82 -15.32 7.35 0.71
CA ASP A 82 -16.57 7.46 1.49
C ASP A 82 -17.05 8.92 1.58
N THR A 83 -16.13 9.86 1.82
CA THR A 83 -16.47 11.28 1.97
C THR A 83 -16.92 11.88 0.65
N ILE A 84 -16.10 11.78 -0.39
CA ILE A 84 -16.35 12.42 -1.69
C ILE A 84 -17.38 11.66 -2.49
N GLY A 85 -17.37 10.33 -2.44
CA GLY A 85 -18.35 9.50 -3.16
C GLY A 85 -19.78 9.78 -2.71
N ARG A 86 -20.02 10.02 -1.41
CA ARG A 86 -21.33 10.45 -0.91
C ARG A 86 -21.72 11.84 -1.41
N VAL A 87 -20.79 12.79 -1.40
CA VAL A 87 -21.02 14.17 -1.88
C VAL A 87 -21.31 14.21 -3.38
N GLN A 88 -20.60 13.40 -4.17
CA GLN A 88 -20.73 13.35 -5.63
C GLN A 88 -21.81 12.38 -6.11
N GLY A 89 -22.49 11.66 -5.20
CA GLY A 89 -23.56 10.72 -5.56
C GLY A 89 -23.06 9.50 -6.32
N TYR A 90 -21.94 8.90 -5.90
CA TYR A 90 -21.44 7.67 -6.50
C TYR A 90 -22.48 6.56 -6.35
N PRO A 91 -22.60 5.65 -7.33
CA PRO A 91 -23.56 4.54 -7.23
C PRO A 91 -23.33 3.70 -5.97
N ASP A 92 -24.42 3.30 -5.30
CA ASP A 92 -24.38 2.57 -4.02
C ASP A 92 -23.49 1.33 -4.05
N VAL A 93 -23.44 0.62 -5.18
CA VAL A 93 -22.59 -0.56 -5.35
C VAL A 93 -21.10 -0.24 -5.16
N PHE A 94 -20.63 0.95 -5.55
CA PHE A 94 -19.24 1.37 -5.34
C PHE A 94 -18.99 1.76 -3.88
N LEU A 95 -19.94 2.48 -3.27
CA LEU A 95 -19.84 2.86 -1.86
C LEU A 95 -19.87 1.62 -0.96
N GLN A 96 -20.70 0.63 -1.27
CA GLN A 96 -20.75 -0.63 -0.52
C GLN A 96 -19.43 -1.38 -0.59
N ARG A 97 -18.83 -1.52 -1.78
CA ARG A 97 -17.49 -2.14 -1.92
C ARG A 97 -16.44 -1.43 -1.07
N ASN A 98 -16.45 -0.10 -1.06
CA ASN A 98 -15.55 0.69 -0.23
C ASN A 98 -15.74 0.44 1.27
N ILE A 99 -17.00 0.38 1.72
CA ILE A 99 -17.36 0.07 3.12
C ILE A 99 -16.86 -1.33 3.51
N ASP A 100 -17.07 -2.31 2.64
CA ASP A 100 -16.71 -3.70 2.89
C ASP A 100 -15.20 -3.93 3.00
N THR A 101 -14.38 -3.13 2.31
CA THR A 101 -12.92 -3.32 2.25
C THR A 101 -12.12 -2.39 3.16
N THR A 102 -12.57 -1.15 3.41
CA THR A 102 -11.72 -0.12 4.03
C THR A 102 -11.24 -0.50 5.43
N GLU A 103 -12.16 -0.86 6.33
CA GLU A 103 -11.78 -1.19 7.71
C GLU A 103 -11.10 -2.57 7.79
N ALA A 104 -11.56 -3.53 6.99
CA ALA A 104 -10.93 -4.85 6.90
C ALA A 104 -9.47 -4.76 6.45
N GLN A 105 -9.18 -3.94 5.44
CA GLN A 105 -7.82 -3.69 4.96
C GLN A 105 -6.92 -3.12 6.06
N ARG A 106 -7.44 -2.18 6.84
CA ARG A 106 -6.66 -1.55 7.91
C ARG A 106 -6.35 -2.53 9.05
N VAL A 107 -7.26 -3.44 9.36
CA VAL A 107 -7.00 -4.55 10.30
C VAL A 107 -5.94 -5.51 9.74
N VAL A 108 -5.95 -5.79 8.43
CA VAL A 108 -4.87 -6.57 7.80
C VAL A 108 -3.53 -5.84 7.87
N PHE A 109 -3.53 -4.52 7.63
CA PHE A 109 -2.33 -3.68 7.73
C PHE A 109 -1.69 -3.75 9.12
N GLU A 110 -2.50 -3.62 10.18
CA GLU A 110 -2.05 -3.76 11.57
C GLU A 110 -1.37 -5.10 11.81
N LYS A 111 -2.02 -6.20 11.43
CA LYS A 111 -1.48 -7.56 11.58
C LYS A 111 -0.22 -7.79 10.76
N ALA A 112 -0.16 -7.27 9.55
CA ALA A 112 1.00 -7.37 8.68
C ALA A 112 2.21 -6.64 9.27
N TYR A 113 1.99 -5.44 9.83
CA TYR A 113 3.01 -4.69 10.55
C TYR A 113 3.51 -5.45 11.79
N GLU A 114 2.59 -5.98 12.62
CA GLU A 114 2.94 -6.76 13.81
C GLU A 114 3.75 -8.03 13.49
N LYS A 115 3.43 -8.69 12.38
CA LYS A 115 4.12 -9.90 11.91
C LYS A 115 5.41 -9.63 11.14
N GLY A 116 5.79 -8.36 10.96
CA GLY A 116 7.04 -7.99 10.30
C GLY A 116 7.02 -8.16 8.78
N VAL A 117 5.84 -8.13 8.14
CA VAL A 117 5.75 -8.02 6.68
C VAL A 117 6.37 -6.70 6.24
N THR A 118 7.14 -6.70 5.15
CA THR A 118 7.65 -5.47 4.56
C THR A 118 6.49 -4.63 4.04
N LEU A 119 6.26 -3.46 4.64
CA LEU A 119 5.22 -2.52 4.22
C LEU A 119 5.83 -1.38 3.39
N LEU A 120 5.24 -1.14 2.22
CA LEU A 120 5.57 -0.08 1.26
C LEU A 120 4.55 1.05 1.34
N TYR A 121 4.95 2.25 0.94
CA TYR A 121 4.06 3.41 0.87
C TYR A 121 3.42 3.55 -0.52
N GLY A 122 2.31 2.86 -0.75
CA GLY A 122 1.46 3.04 -1.95
C GLY A 122 0.09 3.59 -1.57
N THR A 123 -0.39 4.62 -2.27
CA THR A 123 -1.60 5.37 -1.90
C THR A 123 -2.77 5.18 -2.84
N ASP A 124 -2.55 4.51 -3.98
CA ASP A 124 -3.49 4.44 -5.11
C ASP A 124 -3.93 5.84 -5.61
N ALA A 125 -2.95 6.75 -5.75
CA ALA A 125 -3.19 8.11 -6.26
C ALA A 125 -3.78 8.05 -7.67
N ALA A 126 -4.82 8.87 -7.92
CA ALA A 126 -5.82 8.82 -8.99
C ALA A 126 -7.21 8.37 -8.51
N VAL A 127 -7.32 7.57 -7.45
CA VAL A 127 -8.58 7.41 -6.69
C VAL A 127 -8.85 8.66 -5.85
N LEU A 128 -7.80 9.16 -5.20
CA LEU A 128 -7.72 10.47 -4.57
C LEU A 128 -6.87 11.43 -5.43
N PRO A 129 -7.07 12.76 -5.31
CA PRO A 129 -6.25 13.74 -6.00
C PRO A 129 -4.76 13.53 -5.75
N HIS A 130 -3.92 13.72 -6.77
CA HIS A 130 -2.49 13.42 -6.72
C HIS A 130 -1.74 14.17 -5.61
N ASN A 131 -2.24 15.33 -5.18
CA ASN A 131 -1.72 16.11 -4.08
C ASN A 131 -2.32 15.69 -2.71
N MET A 132 -2.81 14.46 -2.55
CA MET A 132 -3.35 13.96 -1.28
C MET A 132 -2.58 12.74 -0.74
N GLY A 133 -1.54 12.28 -1.45
CA GLY A 133 -0.78 11.09 -1.02
C GLY A 133 -0.16 11.22 0.38
N GLY A 134 0.12 12.44 0.84
CA GLY A 134 0.69 12.68 2.17
C GLY A 134 -0.23 12.39 3.36
N TRP A 135 -1.55 12.31 3.15
CA TRP A 135 -2.49 12.00 4.23
C TRP A 135 -2.35 10.58 4.77
N GLN A 136 -1.89 9.65 3.94
CA GLN A 136 -1.73 8.26 4.34
C GLN A 136 -0.73 8.04 5.48
N PHE A 137 0.32 8.86 5.61
CA PHE A 137 1.23 8.81 6.76
C PHE A 137 0.49 8.94 8.10
N ALA A 138 -0.52 9.80 8.18
CA ALA A 138 -1.29 9.97 9.40
C ALA A 138 -2.11 8.71 9.71
N THR A 139 -2.77 8.14 8.69
CA THR A 139 -3.55 6.91 8.83
C THR A 139 -2.67 5.73 9.22
N MET A 140 -1.52 5.52 8.58
CA MET A 140 -0.61 4.43 8.96
C MET A 140 -0.18 4.51 10.43
N VAL A 141 0.11 5.71 10.93
CA VAL A 141 0.45 5.92 12.34
C VAL A 141 -0.73 5.71 13.27
N GLU A 142 -1.93 6.12 12.87
CA GLU A 142 -3.17 5.87 13.62
C GLU A 142 -3.50 4.36 13.70
N ARG A 143 -3.12 3.59 12.67
CA ARG A 143 -3.24 2.12 12.63
C ARG A 143 -1.99 1.41 13.17
N GLY A 144 -1.24 2.05 14.07
CA GLY A 144 -0.21 1.39 14.88
C GLY A 144 1.23 1.42 14.34
N MET A 145 1.47 1.87 13.10
CA MET A 145 2.83 1.97 12.58
C MET A 145 3.62 3.08 13.28
N ARG A 146 4.89 2.84 13.65
CA ARG A 146 5.72 3.90 14.23
C ARG A 146 5.95 5.01 13.19
N PRO A 147 5.97 6.30 13.58
CA PRO A 147 6.17 7.40 12.64
C PRO A 147 7.41 7.28 11.75
N MET A 148 8.53 6.81 12.31
CA MET A 148 9.76 6.62 11.55
C MET A 148 9.67 5.45 10.58
N ASP A 149 8.92 4.39 10.91
CA ASP A 149 8.72 3.26 10.00
C ASP A 149 7.83 3.67 8.85
N ALA A 150 6.81 4.51 9.09
CA ALA A 150 6.01 5.09 8.02
C ALA A 150 6.89 5.90 7.05
N ILE A 151 7.78 6.76 7.53
CA ILE A 151 8.75 7.47 6.67
C ILE A 151 9.66 6.50 5.91
N ARG A 152 10.16 5.45 6.58
CA ARG A 152 11.02 4.44 5.95
C ARG A 152 10.30 3.66 4.85
N SER A 153 9.02 3.32 5.05
CA SER A 153 8.17 2.66 4.04
C SER A 153 8.06 3.45 2.73
N ALA A 154 8.19 4.77 2.81
CA ALA A 154 8.15 5.69 1.68
C ALA A 154 9.54 6.12 1.16
N THR A 155 10.62 5.64 1.78
CA THR A 155 12.00 6.05 1.46
C THR A 155 12.89 4.84 1.31
N SER A 156 13.67 4.49 2.34
CA SER A 156 14.66 3.42 2.29
C SER A 156 14.08 2.04 1.96
N VAL A 157 12.92 1.69 2.52
CA VAL A 157 12.27 0.38 2.28
C VAL A 157 11.71 0.32 0.86
N ALA A 158 11.09 1.41 0.38
CA ALA A 158 10.64 1.50 -1.01
C ALA A 158 11.81 1.42 -2.00
N ALA A 159 12.91 2.14 -1.73
CA ALA A 159 14.10 2.10 -2.57
C ALA A 159 14.75 0.71 -2.60
N GLU A 160 14.78 0.00 -1.47
CA GLU A 160 15.25 -1.39 -1.42
C GLU A 160 14.33 -2.32 -2.23
N HIS A 161 13.00 -2.20 -2.05
CA HIS A 161 12.05 -3.01 -2.80
C HIS A 161 12.13 -2.77 -4.31
N MET A 162 12.32 -1.51 -4.73
CA MET A 162 12.46 -1.12 -6.14
C MET A 162 13.86 -1.35 -6.73
N GLU A 163 14.81 -1.85 -5.93
CA GLU A 163 16.21 -2.08 -6.35
C GLU A 163 16.93 -0.77 -6.74
N LEU A 164 16.57 0.34 -6.08
CA LEU A 164 17.13 1.68 -6.26
C LEU A 164 17.91 2.17 -5.03
N SER A 165 18.21 1.28 -4.08
CA SER A 165 18.86 1.64 -2.81
C SER A 165 20.29 2.15 -2.97
N ALA A 166 20.94 1.92 -4.11
CA ALA A 166 22.23 2.53 -4.45
C ALA A 166 22.10 4.05 -4.68
N ASP A 167 20.99 4.49 -5.26
CA ASP A 167 20.81 5.86 -5.75
C ASP A 167 19.97 6.72 -4.82
N VAL A 168 18.88 6.19 -4.26
CA VAL A 168 17.85 6.97 -3.54
C VAL A 168 17.43 6.33 -2.20
N GLY A 169 16.47 6.96 -1.52
CA GLY A 169 15.83 6.43 -0.30
C GLY A 169 16.55 6.73 1.02
N ALA A 170 17.71 7.36 1.00
CA ALA A 170 18.41 7.80 2.21
C ALA A 170 19.28 9.04 1.96
N LEU A 171 19.48 9.83 3.01
CA LEU A 171 20.46 10.92 3.02
C LEU A 171 21.85 10.35 3.35
N ALA A 172 22.64 10.05 2.32
CA ALA A 172 23.98 9.51 2.47
C ALA A 172 24.91 10.00 1.34
N PRO A 173 26.23 10.13 1.59
CA PRO A 173 27.20 10.44 0.54
C PRO A 173 27.09 9.47 -0.65
N GLY A 174 27.18 9.99 -1.87
CA GLY A 174 27.12 9.20 -3.11
C GLY A 174 25.71 8.98 -3.68
N LYS A 175 24.65 9.29 -2.92
CA LYS A 175 23.25 9.21 -3.39
C LYS A 175 22.81 10.46 -4.13
N VAL A 176 21.74 10.33 -4.91
CA VAL A 176 21.05 11.44 -5.58
C VAL A 176 20.50 12.42 -4.53
N ALA A 177 20.59 13.71 -4.83
CA ALA A 177 20.14 14.79 -3.96
C ALA A 177 18.61 15.00 -4.01
N ASP A 178 17.84 13.94 -3.70
CA ASP A 178 16.39 13.98 -3.59
C ASP A 178 15.96 14.20 -2.14
N LEU A 179 15.64 15.46 -1.80
CA LEU A 179 15.32 15.85 -0.42
C LEU A 179 14.01 16.61 -0.32
N ILE A 180 13.31 16.38 0.80
CA ILE A 180 12.19 17.20 1.25
C ILE A 180 12.50 17.80 2.62
N ALA A 181 12.09 19.05 2.83
CA ALA A 181 12.17 19.71 4.12
C ALA A 181 10.76 20.14 4.55
N VAL A 182 10.38 19.80 5.79
CA VAL A 182 9.09 20.19 6.36
C VAL A 182 9.28 21.05 7.59
N SER A 183 8.44 22.06 7.74
CA SER A 183 8.40 22.88 8.96
C SER A 183 7.92 22.03 10.13
N ARG A 184 8.67 22.01 11.22
CA ARG A 184 8.29 21.31 12.45
C ARG A 184 7.28 22.18 13.21
N ARG A 185 5.98 21.87 13.18
CA ARG A 185 5.00 22.57 14.02
C ARG A 185 4.13 21.56 14.78
N SER A 186 4.58 21.23 15.99
CA SER A 186 3.99 20.27 16.96
C SER A 186 4.59 18.87 16.88
N SER A 187 4.58 18.14 18.00
CA SER A 187 5.29 16.89 18.30
C SER A 187 4.86 15.65 17.49
N ARG A 188 4.27 15.83 16.29
CA ARG A 188 3.62 14.77 15.50
C ARG A 188 3.94 14.90 13.99
N GLY A 189 5.24 14.83 13.63
CA GLY A 189 5.77 15.18 12.30
C GLY A 189 5.09 14.55 11.06
N CYS A 190 4.51 13.36 11.16
CA CYS A 190 3.77 12.74 10.05
C CYS A 190 2.44 13.43 9.72
N ARG A 191 1.75 14.00 10.73
CA ARG A 191 0.47 14.71 10.52
C ARG A 191 0.67 16.06 9.84
N ASP A 192 1.84 16.68 10.01
CA ASP A 192 2.17 17.97 9.40
C ASP A 192 2.44 17.84 7.89
N PHE A 193 3.03 16.71 7.45
CA PHE A 193 3.21 16.41 6.02
C PHE A 193 1.84 16.31 5.31
N ALA A 194 0.89 15.59 5.92
CA ALA A 194 -0.48 15.44 5.45
C ALA A 194 -1.21 16.78 5.27
N ARG A 195 -1.12 17.70 6.24
CA ARG A 195 -1.87 18.96 6.22
C ARG A 195 -1.37 19.98 5.19
N ARG A 196 -0.07 19.97 4.85
CA ARG A 196 0.52 21.00 3.97
C ARG A 196 0.58 20.58 2.51
N TYR A 197 0.78 19.30 2.25
CA TYR A 197 0.87 18.76 0.89
C TYR A 197 -0.35 17.94 0.48
N GLY A 198 -1.42 18.03 1.27
CA GLY A 198 -2.65 17.24 1.13
C GLY A 198 -3.80 17.93 0.42
N GLY A 199 -3.61 19.14 -0.13
CA GLY A 199 -4.71 19.93 -0.67
C GLY A 199 -5.74 20.33 0.41
N HIS A 200 -6.26 21.56 0.33
CA HIS A 200 -7.47 21.87 1.08
C HIS A 200 -8.64 21.17 0.37
N ALA A 201 -9.19 20.12 0.98
CA ALA A 201 -10.59 19.81 0.74
C ALA A 201 -11.38 20.94 1.44
N GLY A 202 -11.80 21.93 0.65
CA GLY A 202 -12.84 22.87 1.05
C GLY A 202 -14.20 22.21 1.07
#